data_AF-A0A024FXQ4-F1
#
_entry.id   AF-A0A024FXQ4-F1
#
_cell.length_a   1.000
_cell.length_b   1.000
_cell.length_c   1.000
_cell.angle_alpha   90.00
_cell.angle_beta   90.00
_cell.angle_gamma   90.00
#
_symmetry.space_group_name_H-M   'P 1'
#
loop_
_entity.id
_entity.type
_entity.pdbx_description
1 polymer ?
#
loop_
_entity_poly.entity_id
_entity_poly.type
_entity_poly.pdbx_seq_one_letter_code
_entity_poly.pdbx_strand_id
1 'polypeptide(L)'
;MRIASTSHSVPFKVSAEGNLPSMKDVCKLGKGVHKTSFITADGKVYDWTFEKGFEQNTDVIGLHVLAYESGYQSSLLLGVPRA
;
A
#
# COMPACT_ATOMS: atom_id res chain seq x y z
N MET A 1 -2.63 21.78 -0.32
CA MET A 1 -2.53 20.33 -0.05
C MET A 1 -3.41 19.62 -1.06
N ARG A 2 -2.85 18.69 -1.84
CA ARG A 2 -3.66 17.86 -2.75
C ARG A 2 -4.24 16.72 -1.90
N ILE A 3 -5.54 16.48 -2.01
CA ILE A 3 -6.24 15.37 -1.37
C ILE A 3 -6.60 14.39 -2.48
N ALA A 4 -6.26 13.12 -2.30
CA ALA A 4 -6.52 12.08 -3.29
C ALA A 4 -7.95 11.55 -3.24
N SER A 5 -8.63 11.61 -2.09
CA SER A 5 -10.03 11.19 -1.96
C SER A 5 -10.70 11.69 -0.67
N THR A 6 -12.03 11.57 -0.61
CA THR A 6 -12.87 11.79 0.58
C THR A 6 -13.45 10.47 1.08
N SER A 7 -14.29 10.48 2.14
CA SER A 7 -14.96 9.28 2.62
C SER A 7 -16.00 8.77 1.62
N HIS A 8 -16.04 7.45 1.41
CA HIS A 8 -17.01 6.77 0.54
C HIS A 8 -17.73 5.68 1.32
N SER A 9 -19.06 5.59 1.16
CA SER A 9 -19.88 4.49 1.69
C SER A 9 -20.08 3.35 0.68
N VAL A 10 -19.53 3.49 -0.52
CA VAL A 10 -19.58 2.54 -1.62
C VAL A 10 -18.17 2.30 -2.16
N PRO A 11 -17.91 1.21 -2.90
CA PRO A 11 -16.59 0.96 -3.48
C PRO A 11 -16.08 2.15 -4.29
N PHE A 12 -14.85 2.57 -4.01
CA PHE A 12 -14.19 3.70 -4.65
C PHE A 12 -13.03 3.23 -5.52
N LYS A 13 -12.98 3.71 -6.77
CA LYS A 13 -11.86 3.47 -7.68
C LYS A 13 -10.73 4.43 -7.33
N VAL A 14 -9.62 3.90 -6.83
CA VAL A 14 -8.39 4.67 -6.63
C VAL A 14 -7.79 5.03 -8.00
N SER A 15 -7.57 6.33 -8.24
CA SER A 15 -6.73 6.82 -9.33
C SER A 15 -5.27 6.84 -8.85
N ALA A 16 -4.40 6.04 -9.45
CA ALA A 16 -2.96 6.29 -9.36
C ALA A 16 -2.50 6.84 -10.70
N GLU A 17 -2.03 8.07 -10.68
CA GLU A 17 -1.47 8.75 -11.84
C GLU A 17 -0.14 8.09 -12.23
N GLY A 18 -0.21 6.98 -12.98
CA GLY A 18 0.95 6.25 -13.49
C GLY A 18 1.69 5.36 -12.48
N ASN A 19 1.39 5.45 -11.19
CA ASN A 19 2.12 4.76 -10.12
C ASN A 19 1.50 3.44 -9.65
N LEU A 20 0.42 2.95 -10.30
CA LEU A 20 -0.10 1.62 -9.98
C LEU A 20 0.91 0.57 -10.47
N PRO A 21 1.35 -0.38 -9.63
CA PRO A 21 1.92 -1.61 -10.14
C PRO A 21 0.92 -2.25 -11.10
N SER A 22 1.39 -3.11 -11.99
CA SER A 22 0.45 -3.90 -12.79
C SER A 22 -0.49 -4.61 -11.81
N MET A 23 -1.79 -4.29 -11.87
CA MET A 23 -2.77 -4.79 -10.88
C MET A 23 -2.82 -6.32 -10.82
N LYS A 24 -2.34 -7.00 -11.86
CA LYS A 24 -2.14 -8.45 -11.92
C LYS A 24 -1.09 -8.97 -10.93
N ASP A 25 -0.17 -8.10 -10.50
CA ASP A 25 0.94 -8.48 -9.63
C ASP A 25 0.57 -8.31 -8.16
N VAL A 26 -0.47 -7.54 -7.82
CA VAL A 26 -0.94 -7.40 -6.44
C VAL A 26 -1.55 -8.73 -5.98
N CYS A 27 -0.97 -9.32 -4.95
CA CYS A 27 -1.38 -10.63 -4.43
C CYS A 27 -1.91 -10.58 -2.99
N LYS A 28 -1.65 -9.49 -2.24
CA LYS A 28 -2.13 -9.32 -0.87
C LYS A 28 -2.51 -7.87 -0.58
N LEU A 29 -3.45 -7.70 0.34
CA LEU A 29 -3.82 -6.40 0.90
C LEU A 29 -3.50 -6.39 2.40
N GLY A 30 -2.97 -5.27 2.89
CA GLY A 30 -2.87 -4.96 4.31
C GLY A 30 -3.88 -3.87 4.67
N LYS A 31 -4.54 -4.01 5.81
CA LYS A 31 -5.52 -3.03 6.30
C LYS A 31 -4.87 -2.11 7.32
N GLY A 32 -5.23 -0.84 7.29
CA GLY A 32 -4.95 0.08 8.38
C GLY A 32 -6.06 1.08 8.64
N VAL A 33 -5.86 1.89 9.68
CA VAL A 33 -6.85 2.88 10.13
C VAL A 33 -6.99 4.03 9.12
N HIS A 34 -5.88 4.50 8.57
CA HIS A 34 -5.83 5.63 7.63
C HIS A 34 -5.18 5.29 6.28
N LYS A 35 -4.82 4.01 6.10
CA LYS A 35 -4.17 3.54 4.89
C LYS A 35 -4.58 2.12 4.54
N THR A 36 -4.43 1.80 3.27
CA THR A 36 -4.48 0.42 2.76
C THR A 36 -3.17 0.14 2.06
N SER A 37 -2.57 -1.01 2.33
CA SER A 37 -1.32 -1.44 1.71
C SER A 37 -1.58 -2.53 0.68
N PHE A 38 -0.79 -2.53 -0.38
CA PHE A 38 -0.85 -3.48 -1.49
C PHE A 38 0.51 -4.13 -1.62
N ILE A 39 0.55 -5.45 -1.60
CA ILE A 39 1.79 -6.21 -1.74
C ILE A 39 1.76 -6.93 -3.09
N THR A 40 2.78 -6.70 -3.90
CA THR A 40 2.96 -7.39 -5.19
C THR A 40 3.63 -8.75 -5.00
N ALA A 41 3.53 -9.62 -6.01
CA ALA A 41 4.12 -10.96 -6.00
C ALA A 41 5.65 -10.93 -5.86
N ASP A 42 6.31 -9.86 -6.33
CA ASP A 42 7.75 -9.63 -6.11
C ASP A 42 8.06 -8.97 -4.74
N GLY A 43 7.06 -8.87 -3.86
CA GLY A 43 7.16 -8.43 -2.48
C GLY A 43 7.32 -6.91 -2.30
N LYS A 44 7.02 -6.09 -3.32
CA LYS A 44 7.02 -4.62 -3.15
C LYS A 44 5.73 -4.21 -2.45
N VAL A 45 5.82 -3.13 -1.67
CA VAL A 45 4.68 -2.58 -0.94
C VAL A 45 4.35 -1.21 -1.50
N TYR A 46 3.07 -0.99 -1.74
CA TYR A 46 2.51 0.30 -2.07
C TYR A 46 1.45 0.66 -1.03
N ASP A 47 1.43 1.91 -0.61
CA ASP A 47 0.43 2.42 0.30
C ASP A 47 -0.54 3.33 -0.45
N TRP A 48 -1.82 3.22 -0.12
CA TRP A 48 -2.83 4.19 -0.49
C TRP A 48 -3.34 4.91 0.75
N THR A 49 -3.32 6.24 0.71
CA THR A 49 -3.97 7.10 1.70
C THR A 49 -4.89 8.10 1.01
N PHE A 50 -5.88 8.60 1.74
CA PHE A 50 -6.77 9.64 1.21
C PHE A 50 -6.03 10.97 0.96
N GLU A 51 -4.93 11.23 1.66
CA GLU A 51 -4.13 12.45 1.50
C GLU A 51 -3.21 12.37 0.30
N LYS A 52 -2.39 11.32 0.22
CA LYS A 52 -1.30 11.23 -0.77
C LYS A 52 -1.68 10.43 -2.02
N GLY A 53 -2.76 9.66 -1.95
CA GLY A 53 -3.10 8.70 -2.99
C GLY A 53 -2.18 7.50 -2.92
N PHE A 54 -1.86 6.93 -4.08
CA PHE A 54 -1.12 5.69 -4.20
C PHE A 54 0.37 5.96 -4.41
N GLU A 55 1.22 5.45 -3.52
CA GLU A 55 2.67 5.60 -3.56
C GLU A 55 3.40 4.32 -3.16
N GLN A 56 4.64 4.13 -3.63
CA GLN A 56 5.45 3.02 -3.16
C GLN A 56 5.94 3.30 -1.74
N ASN A 57 5.86 2.31 -0.84
CA ASN A 57 6.37 2.44 0.51
C ASN A 57 7.92 2.31 0.50
N THR A 58 8.60 3.42 0.75
CA THR A 58 10.07 3.50 0.71
C THR A 58 10.73 2.89 1.94
N ASP A 59 10.03 2.79 3.06
CA ASP A 59 10.58 2.29 4.33
C ASP A 59 10.91 0.80 4.25
N VAL A 60 10.27 0.08 3.33
CA VAL A 60 10.44 -1.38 3.14
C VAL A 60 11.04 -1.75 1.78
N ILE A 61 11.60 -0.79 1.03
CA ILE A 61 12.09 -1.03 -0.34
C ILE A 61 13.22 -2.07 -0.39
N GLY A 62 14.02 -2.18 0.67
CA GLY A 62 15.09 -3.17 0.81
C GLY A 62 14.61 -4.59 1.13
N LEU A 63 13.30 -4.82 1.24
CA LEU A 63 12.73 -6.10 1.68
C LEU A 63 11.82 -6.71 0.61
N HIS A 64 11.86 -8.04 0.52
CA HIS A 64 10.82 -8.83 -0.10
C HIS A 64 9.75 -9.10 0.97
N VAL A 65 8.66 -8.33 0.91
CA VAL A 65 7.63 -8.35 1.94
C VAL A 65 6.64 -9.49 1.71
N LEU A 66 6.41 -10.27 2.76
CA LEU A 66 5.50 -11.43 2.76
C LEU A 66 4.15 -11.09 3.42
N ALA A 67 4.15 -10.21 4.42
CA ALA A 67 2.94 -9.69 5.05
C ALA A 67 3.22 -8.31 5.63
N TYR A 68 2.22 -7.42 5.57
CA TYR A 68 2.32 -6.07 6.10
C TYR A 68 0.95 -5.60 6.55
N GLU A 69 0.85 -5.20 7.82
CA GLU A 69 -0.35 -4.67 8.42
C GLU A 69 -0.01 -3.36 9.15
N SER A 70 -0.98 -2.45 9.22
CA SER A 70 -0.81 -1.20 9.96
C SER A 70 -1.97 -0.99 10.92
N GLY A 71 -1.64 -0.79 12.19
CA GLY A 71 -2.61 -0.45 13.22
C GLY A 71 -2.67 1.07 13.45
N TYR A 72 -3.41 1.46 14.49
CA TYR A 72 -3.29 2.81 15.02
C TYR A 72 -1.88 2.98 15.60
N GLN A 73 -1.07 3.85 14.98
CA GLN A 73 0.31 4.17 15.38
C GLN A 73 1.29 2.98 15.46
N SER A 74 0.97 1.86 14.82
CA SER A 74 1.81 0.66 14.81
C SER A 74 1.84 0.06 13.41
N SER A 75 2.90 -0.69 13.11
CA SER A 75 3.00 -1.48 11.88
C SER A 75 3.66 -2.81 12.21
N LEU A 76 3.15 -3.87 11.59
CA LEU A 76 3.70 -5.21 11.70
C LEU A 76 4.08 -5.68 10.30
N LEU A 77 5.27 -6.25 10.19
CA LEU A 77 5.88 -6.65 8.93
C LEU A 77 6.49 -8.04 9.08
N LEU A 78 6.26 -8.90 8.09
CA LEU A 78 7.07 -10.08 7.84
C LEU A 78 7.70 -9.95 6.45
N GLY A 79 9.02 -10.06 6.38
CA GLY A 79 9.75 -9.99 5.11
C GLY A 79 11.20 -10.44 5.29
N VAL A 80 11.88 -10.60 4.16
CA VAL A 80 13.31 -10.95 4.11
C VAL A 80 14.08 -9.88 3.33
N PRO A 81 15.38 -9.69 3.57
CA PRO A 81 16.21 -8.81 2.74
C PRO A 81 16.11 -9.17 1.26
N ARG A 82 16.06 -8.16 0.37
CA ARG A 82 16.21 -8.39 -1.06
C ARG A 82 17.67 -8.75 -1.36
N ALA A 83 17.85 -9.78 -2.18
CA ALA A 83 19.13 -10.13 -2.79
C ALA A 83 19.47 -9.15 -3.93
#